data_AF-A0A4Y2VYA2-F1
#
_entry.id   AF-A0A4Y2VYA2-F1
#
_cell.length_a   1.000
_cell.length_b   1.000
_cell.length_c   1.000
_cell.angle_alpha   90.00
_cell.angle_beta   90.00
_cell.angle_gamma   90.00
#
_symmetry.space_group_name_H-M   'P 1'
#
loop_
_entity.id
_entity.type
_entity.pdbx_description
1 polymer ?
#
loop_
_entity_poly.entity_id
_entity_poly.type
_entity_poly.pdbx_seq_one_letter_code
_entity_poly.pdbx_strand_id
1 'polypeptide(L)'
;MTSEIFDRWLKALDKQLGQQHREIALLIDNYPAHSRDCGEKLKNFKVIFFPPSKLEPLDLGIIKNLKMHYRKRILKEMISAIEKNETVQENIDPRKAIAELYKVWKFDVTAKIICNFFKKGGFSNQTDDIDSDDEDVILTDLKEK
;
A
#
# COMPACT_ATOMS: atom_id res chain seq x y z
N MET A 1 2.51 -5.83 -15.33
CA MET A 1 1.42 -6.83 -15.29
C MET A 1 0.71 -6.79 -16.64
N THR A 2 0.21 -7.92 -17.15
CA THR A 2 -0.62 -7.98 -18.37
C THR A 2 -2.08 -8.15 -17.99
N SER A 3 -3.01 -7.83 -18.89
CA SER A 3 -4.45 -7.99 -18.64
C SER A 3 -4.85 -9.44 -18.36
N GLU A 4 -4.19 -10.41 -19.02
CA GLU A 4 -4.41 -11.83 -18.75
C GLU A 4 -4.02 -12.23 -17.32
N ILE A 5 -2.87 -11.74 -16.82
CA ILE A 5 -2.42 -12.00 -15.45
C ILE A 5 -3.38 -11.35 -14.45
N PHE A 6 -3.84 -10.13 -14.75
CA PHE A 6 -4.78 -9.40 -13.90
C PHE A 6 -6.13 -10.12 -13.82
N ASP A 7 -6.70 -10.54 -14.95
CA ASP A 7 -7.97 -11.29 -14.98
C ASP A 7 -7.89 -12.61 -14.20
N ARG A 8 -6.79 -13.35 -14.36
CA ARG A 8 -6.53 -14.57 -13.60
C ARG A 8 -6.50 -14.31 -12.10
N TRP A 9 -5.87 -13.21 -11.69
CA TRP A 9 -5.80 -12.79 -10.29
C TRP A 9 -7.19 -12.40 -9.76
N LEU A 10 -7.99 -11.64 -10.52
CA LEU A 10 -9.36 -11.26 -10.14
C LEU A 10 -10.24 -12.49 -9.89
N LYS A 11 -10.19 -13.50 -10.77
CA LYS A 11 -10.94 -14.75 -10.62
C LYS A 11 -10.51 -15.55 -9.39
N ALA A 12 -9.21 -15.57 -9.09
CA ALA A 12 -8.70 -16.23 -7.89
C ALA A 12 -9.16 -15.51 -6.60
N LEU A 13 -9.11 -14.17 -6.61
CA LEU A 13 -9.60 -13.36 -5.50
C LEU A 13 -11.10 -13.55 -5.27
N ASP A 14 -11.91 -13.60 -6.33
CA ASP A 14 -13.36 -13.82 -6.23
C ASP A 14 -13.69 -15.14 -5.54
N LYS A 15 -13.04 -16.22 -5.95
CA LYS A 15 -13.19 -17.53 -5.34
C LYS A 15 -12.83 -17.50 -3.86
N GLN A 16 -11.73 -16.84 -3.50
CA GLN A 16 -11.30 -16.71 -2.10
C GLN A 16 -12.31 -15.92 -1.27
N LEU A 17 -12.85 -14.82 -1.79
CA LEU A 17 -13.87 -14.01 -1.12
C LEU A 17 -15.19 -14.77 -0.93
N GLY A 18 -15.60 -15.57 -1.91
CA GLY A 18 -16.76 -16.45 -1.80
C GLY A 18 -16.60 -17.51 -0.70
N GLN A 19 -15.40 -18.09 -0.55
CA GLN A 19 -15.09 -18.99 0.56
C GLN A 19 -15.13 -18.30 1.93
N GLN A 20 -14.88 -17.00 1.97
CA GLN A 20 -14.95 -16.19 3.18
C GLN A 20 -16.34 -15.61 3.44
N HIS A 21 -17.32 -15.82 2.54
CA HIS A 21 -18.63 -15.16 2.55
C HIS A 21 -18.52 -13.62 2.64
N ARG A 22 -17.56 -13.04 1.92
CA ARG A 22 -17.29 -11.59 1.93
C ARG A 22 -17.58 -10.98 0.57
N GLU A 23 -18.27 -9.84 0.59
CA GLU A 23 -18.44 -8.99 -0.59
C GLU A 23 -17.64 -7.69 -0.41
N ILE A 24 -16.87 -7.29 -1.43
CA ILE A 24 -16.07 -6.06 -1.39
C ILE A 24 -16.23 -5.22 -2.66
N ALA A 25 -15.76 -3.97 -2.62
CA ALA A 25 -15.51 -3.17 -3.81
C ALA A 25 -13.99 -2.99 -3.99
N LEU A 26 -13.47 -3.31 -5.17
CA LEU A 26 -12.08 -3.09 -5.54
C LEU A 26 -11.98 -1.80 -6.35
N LEU A 27 -11.26 -0.81 -5.81
CA LEU A 27 -11.01 0.45 -6.49
C LEU A 27 -9.66 0.38 -7.22
N ILE A 28 -9.59 0.80 -8.48
CA ILE A 28 -8.38 0.64 -9.31
C ILE A 28 -8.20 1.75 -10.37
N ASP A 29 -6.95 1.97 -10.77
CA ASP A 29 -6.58 2.95 -11.79
C ASP A 29 -6.97 2.51 -13.21
N ASN A 30 -6.92 3.47 -14.14
CA ASN A 30 -7.13 3.21 -15.56
C ASN A 30 -5.84 2.75 -16.26
N TYR A 31 -4.95 2.02 -15.58
CA TYR A 31 -3.74 1.49 -16.20
C TYR A 31 -4.10 0.47 -17.29
N PRO A 32 -3.40 0.42 -18.45
CA PRO A 32 -3.80 -0.43 -19.59
C PRO A 32 -3.94 -1.93 -19.29
N ALA A 33 -3.21 -2.45 -18.30
CA ALA A 33 -3.36 -3.84 -17.88
C ALA A 33 -4.65 -4.11 -17.08
N HIS A 34 -5.28 -3.08 -16.52
CA HIS A 34 -6.58 -3.15 -15.86
C HIS A 34 -7.69 -2.91 -16.88
N SER A 35 -7.74 -3.74 -17.93
CA SER A 35 -8.79 -3.62 -18.95
C SER A 35 -10.17 -3.80 -18.32
N ARG A 36 -11.15 -3.03 -18.81
CA ARG A 36 -12.55 -3.13 -18.40
C ARG A 36 -13.20 -4.45 -18.81
N ASP A 37 -12.58 -5.16 -19.75
CA ASP A 37 -13.01 -6.49 -20.20
C ASP A 37 -12.54 -7.62 -19.26
N CYS A 38 -11.68 -7.30 -18.27
CA CYS A 38 -11.24 -8.27 -17.26
C CYS A 38 -12.29 -8.42 -16.15
N GLY A 39 -12.35 -9.60 -15.54
CA GLY A 39 -13.27 -9.84 -14.42
C GLY A 39 -14.72 -10.02 -14.85
N GLU A 40 -14.97 -10.54 -16.05
CA GLU A 40 -16.31 -11.00 -16.41
C GLU A 40 -16.78 -12.09 -15.42
N LYS A 41 -18.03 -11.98 -14.95
CA LYS A 41 -18.72 -12.97 -14.10
C LYS A 41 -18.18 -13.10 -12.65
N LEU A 42 -17.52 -12.08 -12.11
CA LEU A 42 -17.23 -12.00 -10.67
C LEU A 42 -18.54 -11.93 -9.87
N LYS A 43 -18.60 -12.60 -8.72
CA LYS A 43 -19.81 -12.72 -7.90
C LYS A 43 -19.68 -12.07 -6.53
N ASN A 44 -18.46 -11.97 -6.03
CA ASN A 44 -18.15 -11.61 -4.65
C ASN A 44 -17.51 -10.23 -4.55
N PHE A 45 -17.27 -9.53 -5.67
CA PHE A 45 -16.88 -8.13 -5.63
C PHE A 45 -17.14 -7.41 -6.95
N LYS A 46 -17.13 -6.07 -6.86
CA LYS A 46 -17.19 -5.18 -8.02
C LYS A 46 -15.87 -4.44 -8.20
N VAL A 47 -15.43 -4.32 -9.45
CA VAL A 47 -14.30 -3.48 -9.82
C VAL A 47 -14.82 -2.09 -10.18
N ILE A 48 -14.28 -1.05 -9.53
CA ILE A 48 -14.65 0.34 -9.74
C ILE A 48 -13.39 1.10 -10.16
N PHE A 49 -13.45 1.72 -11.33
CA PHE A 49 -12.33 2.50 -11.86
C PHE A 49 -12.40 3.94 -11.37
N PHE A 50 -11.26 4.50 -10.96
CA PHE A 50 -11.18 5.92 -10.64
C PHE A 50 -11.39 6.79 -11.89
N PRO A 51 -11.90 8.02 -11.75
CA PRO A 51 -11.89 9.00 -12.84
C PRO A 51 -10.44 9.32 -13.26
N PRO A 52 -10.17 9.57 -14.56
CA PRO A 52 -8.79 9.78 -15.05
C PRO A 52 -8.02 10.91 -14.37
N SER A 53 -8.72 11.92 -13.85
CA SER A 53 -8.12 13.11 -13.22
C SER A 53 -8.02 13.03 -11.69
N LYS A 54 -8.53 11.96 -11.07
CA LYS A 54 -8.56 11.83 -9.61
C LYS A 54 -7.43 10.96 -9.12
N LEU A 55 -6.66 11.46 -8.15
CA LEU A 55 -5.62 10.69 -7.48
C LEU A 55 -6.22 9.61 -6.58
N GLU A 56 -5.65 8.42 -6.66
CA GLU A 56 -6.06 7.29 -5.83
C GLU A 56 -5.46 7.39 -4.43
N PRO A 57 -6.10 6.82 -3.39
CA PRO A 57 -5.55 6.77 -2.04
C PRO A 57 -4.11 6.22 -1.99
N LEU A 58 -3.77 5.28 -2.88
CA LEU A 58 -2.41 4.75 -2.98
C LEU A 58 -1.39 5.83 -3.33
N ASP A 59 -1.69 6.65 -4.34
CA ASP A 59 -0.84 7.75 -4.80
C ASP A 59 -0.91 8.99 -3.89
N LEU A 60 -2.02 9.17 -3.18
CA LEU A 60 -2.18 10.28 -2.23
C LEU A 60 -1.21 10.22 -1.04
N GLY A 61 -0.68 9.03 -0.71
CA GLY A 61 0.44 8.94 0.22
C GLY A 61 0.70 7.59 0.87
N ILE A 62 -0.11 6.56 0.62
CA ILE A 62 0.17 5.21 1.13
C ILE A 62 1.48 4.68 0.52
N ILE A 63 1.69 4.82 -0.79
CA ILE A 63 2.94 4.42 -1.46
C ILE A 63 4.13 5.22 -0.92
N LYS A 64 3.95 6.53 -0.68
CA LYS A 64 4.99 7.40 -0.11
C LYS A 64 5.39 6.93 1.29
N ASN A 65 4.42 6.65 2.16
CA ASN A 65 4.66 6.12 3.51
C ASN A 65 5.39 4.77 3.46
N LEU A 66 4.91 3.83 2.64
CA LEU A 66 5.55 2.53 2.45
C LEU A 66 7.03 2.67 2.05
N LYS A 67 7.33 3.50 1.05
CA LYS A 67 8.71 3.76 0.60
C LYS A 67 9.58 4.40 1.69
N MET A 68 9.01 5.31 2.47
CA MET A 68 9.72 5.98 3.56
C MET A 68 10.11 4.99 4.66
N HIS A 69 9.16 4.19 5.15
CA HIS A 69 9.44 3.19 6.18
C HIS A 69 10.41 2.12 5.71
N TYR A 70 10.28 1.67 4.45
CA TYR A 70 11.26 0.77 3.84
C TYR A 70 12.68 1.34 3.88
N ARG A 71 12.87 2.58 3.42
CA ARG A 71 14.19 3.25 3.47
C ARG A 71 14.70 3.41 4.90
N LYS A 72 13.83 3.79 5.84
CA LYS A 72 14.17 3.93 7.28
C LYS A 72 14.68 2.60 7.84
N ARG A 73 14.07 1.46 7.50
CA ARG A 73 14.54 0.13 7.94
C ARG A 73 15.91 -0.21 7.38
N ILE A 74 16.10 -0.06 6.07
CA ILE A 74 17.38 -0.33 5.43
C ILE A 74 18.49 0.53 6.03
N LEU A 75 18.25 1.85 6.21
CA LEU A 75 19.24 2.75 6.81
C LEU A 75 19.57 2.38 8.26
N LYS A 76 18.57 1.99 9.07
CA LYS A 76 18.81 1.53 10.44
C LYS A 76 19.67 0.27 10.49
N GLU A 77 19.45 -0.67 9.57
CA GLU A 77 20.27 -1.88 9.45
C GLU A 77 21.72 -1.53 9.07
N MET A 78 21.91 -0.65 8.08
CA MET A 78 23.25 -0.18 7.67
C MET A 78 23.98 0.53 8.82
N ILE A 79 23.32 1.44 9.54
CA ILE A 79 23.89 2.13 10.70
C ILE A 79 24.29 1.11 11.78
N SER A 80 23.44 0.12 12.06
CA SER A 80 23.75 -0.90 13.06
C SER A 80 24.96 -1.76 12.67
N ALA A 81 25.14 -2.07 11.38
CA ALA A 81 26.31 -2.78 10.89
C ALA A 81 27.58 -1.94 11.08
N ILE A 82 27.53 -0.64 10.76
CA ILE A 82 28.66 0.30 10.96
C ILE A 82 29.05 0.35 12.45
N GLU A 83 28.07 0.52 13.35
CA GLU A 83 28.30 0.57 14.80
C GLU A 83 28.96 -0.70 15.35
N LYS A 84 28.70 -1.85 14.73
CA LYS A 84 29.30 -3.15 15.08
C LYS A 84 30.62 -3.43 14.38
N ASN A 85 31.11 -2.52 13.54
CA ASN A 85 32.25 -2.73 12.64
C ASN A 85 32.06 -3.94 11.70
N GLU A 86 30.82 -4.21 11.30
CA GLU A 86 30.46 -5.22 10.30
C GLU A 86 30.51 -4.62 8.89
N THR A 87 30.69 -5.48 7.87
CA THR A 87 30.62 -5.04 6.47
C THR A 87 29.19 -4.64 6.09
N VAL A 88 29.02 -3.40 5.64
CA VAL A 88 27.73 -2.92 5.13
C VAL A 88 27.45 -3.56 3.77
N GLN A 89 26.31 -4.25 3.66
CA GLN A 89 25.81 -4.71 2.37
C GLN A 89 25.13 -3.55 1.63
N GLU A 90 25.80 -3.04 0.60
CA GLU A 90 25.26 -1.96 -0.25
C GLU A 90 24.16 -2.45 -1.19
N ASN A 91 24.24 -3.71 -1.62
CA ASN A 91 23.27 -4.34 -2.51
C ASN A 91 22.23 -5.12 -1.73
N ILE A 92 20.96 -4.83 -1.99
CA ILE A 92 19.83 -5.58 -1.43
C ILE A 92 19.37 -6.58 -2.47
N ASP A 93 19.49 -7.87 -2.17
CA ASP A 93 18.96 -8.90 -3.04
C ASP A 93 17.40 -8.91 -3.01
N PRO A 94 16.73 -9.44 -4.05
CA PRO A 94 15.27 -9.43 -4.13
C PRO A 94 14.57 -10.13 -2.96
N ARG A 95 15.16 -11.16 -2.36
CA ARG A 95 14.58 -11.89 -1.23
C ARG A 95 14.56 -11.01 0.01
N LYS A 96 15.67 -10.33 0.29
CA LYS A 96 15.77 -9.35 1.38
C LYS A 96 14.80 -8.19 1.14
N ALA A 97 14.74 -7.65 -0.09
CA ALA A 97 13.82 -6.58 -0.44
C ALA A 97 12.35 -6.95 -0.18
N ILE A 98 11.92 -8.14 -0.60
CA ILE A 98 10.55 -8.63 -0.37
C ILE A 98 10.28 -8.83 1.13
N ALA A 99 11.24 -9.40 1.88
CA ALA A 99 11.11 -9.62 3.31
C ALA A 99 10.98 -8.30 4.08
N GLU A 100 11.79 -7.29 3.76
CA GLU A 100 11.70 -5.96 4.37
C GLU A 100 10.40 -5.26 3.97
N LEU A 101 9.98 -5.34 2.71
CA LEU A 101 8.70 -4.77 2.27
C LEU A 101 7.51 -5.40 3.01
N TYR A 102 7.53 -6.70 3.23
CA TYR A 102 6.53 -7.39 4.05
C TYR A 102 6.50 -6.85 5.48
N LYS A 103 7.67 -6.69 6.12
CA LYS A 103 7.75 -6.13 7.47
C LYS A 103 7.17 -4.71 7.51
N VAL A 104 7.48 -3.89 6.52
CA VAL A 104 6.95 -2.53 6.44
C VAL A 104 5.42 -2.54 6.32
N TRP A 105 4.89 -3.32 5.39
CA TRP A 105 3.44 -3.41 5.21
C TRP A 105 2.73 -3.95 6.45
N LYS A 106 3.34 -4.93 7.13
CA LYS A 106 2.73 -5.61 8.28
C LYS A 106 2.79 -4.79 9.56
N PHE A 107 3.86 -4.03 9.77
CA PHE A 107 4.15 -3.42 11.08
C PHE A 107 4.23 -1.89 11.06
N ASP A 108 4.58 -1.25 9.94
CA ASP A 108 4.80 0.19 9.91
C ASP A 108 3.66 0.96 9.21
N VAL A 109 3.08 0.41 8.14
CA VAL A 109 1.91 1.00 7.47
C VAL A 109 0.65 0.65 8.27
N THR A 110 0.27 1.54 9.18
CA THR A 110 -0.87 1.31 10.09
C THR A 110 -2.22 1.49 9.40
N ALA A 111 -3.26 0.90 9.99
CA ALA A 111 -4.64 1.14 9.54
C ALA A 111 -5.02 2.63 9.59
N LYS A 112 -4.51 3.39 10.57
CA LYS A 112 -4.72 4.85 10.67
C LYS A 112 -4.21 5.57 9.43
N ILE A 113 -2.97 5.28 9.00
CA ILE A 113 -2.36 5.87 7.79
C ILE A 113 -3.24 5.56 6.57
N ILE A 114 -3.66 4.31 6.40
CA ILE A 114 -4.51 3.91 5.28
C ILE A 114 -5.84 4.68 5.31
N CYS A 115 -6.54 4.69 6.45
CA CYS A 115 -7.79 5.41 6.62
C CYS A 115 -7.65 6.91 6.30
N ASN A 116 -6.57 7.55 6.75
CA ASN A 116 -6.33 8.97 6.53
C ASN A 116 -6.16 9.32 5.05
N PHE A 117 -5.44 8.49 4.27
CA PHE A 117 -5.32 8.71 2.83
C PHE A 117 -6.59 8.38 2.04
N PHE A 118 -7.39 7.42 2.51
CA PHE A 118 -8.74 7.21 1.98
C PHE A 118 -9.64 8.42 2.26
N LYS A 119 -9.64 8.96 3.49
CA LYS A 119 -10.36 10.21 3.82
C LYS A 119 -9.90 11.37 2.94
N LYS A 120 -8.59 11.56 2.74
CA LYS A 120 -8.02 12.56 1.82
C LYS A 120 -8.47 12.37 0.37
N GLY A 121 -8.71 11.13 -0.04
CA GLY A 121 -9.30 10.77 -1.35
C GLY A 121 -10.81 11.01 -1.47
N GLY A 122 -11.45 11.51 -0.41
CA GLY A 122 -12.89 11.76 -0.33
C GLY A 122 -13.71 10.56 0.14
N PHE A 123 -13.09 9.55 0.75
CA PHE A 123 -13.77 8.41 1.37
C PHE A 123 -13.94 8.64 2.89
N SER A 124 -14.65 9.70 3.26
CA SER A 124 -15.01 9.98 4.66
C SER A 124 -16.50 9.78 4.89
N ASN A 125 -16.86 9.29 6.08
CA ASN A 125 -18.21 9.42 6.59
C ASN A 125 -18.38 10.86 7.10
N GLN A 126 -19.57 11.46 6.97
CA GLN A 126 -19.83 12.87 7.31
C GLN A 126 -19.55 13.27 8.78
N THR A 127 -19.17 12.32 9.64
CA THR A 127 -19.01 12.48 11.09
C THR A 127 -17.57 12.43 11.58
N ASP A 128 -16.58 12.26 10.71
CA ASP A 128 -15.19 12.11 11.14
C ASP A 128 -14.44 13.43 11.06
N ASP A 129 -14.23 14.07 12.21
CA ASP A 129 -13.34 15.22 12.36
C ASP A 129 -11.96 14.92 11.75
N ILE A 130 -11.43 15.87 11.00
CA ILE A 130 -10.16 15.77 10.29
C ILE A 130 -9.04 15.89 11.33
N ASP A 131 -8.59 14.75 11.84
CA ASP A 131 -7.42 14.69 12.70
C ASP A 131 -6.16 14.89 11.82
N SER A 132 -5.64 16.11 11.84
CA SER A 132 -4.60 16.66 10.95
C SER A 132 -3.18 16.27 11.35
N ASP A 133 -2.99 15.34 12.27
CA ASP A 133 -1.70 15.19 12.97
C ASP A 133 -0.67 14.29 12.26
N ASP A 134 -1.04 13.53 11.22
CA ASP A 134 -0.14 12.53 10.64
C ASP A 134 0.90 13.09 9.65
N GLU A 135 0.82 14.37 9.25
CA GLU A 135 1.98 15.02 8.59
C GLU A 135 3.09 15.36 9.62
N ASP A 136 2.75 15.52 10.91
CA ASP A 136 3.65 15.97 11.97
C ASP A 136 4.30 14.85 12.80
N VAL A 137 3.69 13.65 12.90
CA VAL A 137 4.33 12.47 13.55
C VAL A 137 5.64 12.07 12.84
N ILE A 138 5.78 12.42 11.56
CA ILE A 138 6.96 12.06 10.74
C ILE A 138 8.15 13.00 11.02
N LEU A 139 7.90 14.24 11.45
CA LEU A 139 8.95 15.23 11.75
C LEU A 139 9.45 15.16 13.19
N THR A 140 8.65 14.69 14.14
CA THR A 140 9.05 14.58 15.55
C THR A 140 10.11 13.50 15.76
N ASP A 141 10.01 12.38 15.04
CA ASP A 141 10.97 11.26 15.07
C ASP A 141 12.40 11.61 14.57
N LEU A 142 12.56 12.73 13.86
CA LEU A 142 13.86 13.23 13.38
C LEU A 142 14.46 14.31 14.28
N LYS A 143 13.70 14.84 15.25
CA LYS A 143 14.14 15.93 16.14
C LYS A 143 14.58 15.43 17.53
N GLU A 144 14.41 14.16 17.84
CA GLU A 144 14.79 13.57 19.15
C GLU A 144 16.16 12.88 19.17
N LYS A 145 17.17 13.42 18.46
CA LYS A 145 18.57 13.06 18.69
C LYS A 145 19.49 14.27 18.66
#